data_AF-A0A7L4G992-F1
#
_entry.id   AF-A0A7L4G992-F1
#
_cell.length_a   1.000
_cell.length_b   1.000
_cell.length_c   1.000
_cell.angle_alpha   90.00
_cell.angle_beta   90.00
_cell.angle_gamma   90.00
#
_symmetry.space_group_name_H-M   'P 1'
#
loop_
_entity.id
_entity.type
_entity.pdbx_description
1 polymer ?
#
loop_
_entity_poly.entity_id
_entity_poly.type
_entity_poly.pdbx_seq_one_letter_code
_entity_poly.pdbx_strand_id
1 'polypeptide(L)'
;MAAGSRWLRGCCSLLRQSFPALAGVRSRCMSGRWQRMAGVGFGVALCAVPVAEKQNPTSLSNDALIRRAVSLVTDSTSTLLSQTTYALIEALTEYTKAVYTLASLYKQYANLLGKMDSEEVDAIWQVVIGARVDVTTKQQEYLRLESSWMTALRLSEMAAEAAYQSGADQASVTARSHIQLVKSQVQEVRQLSQKAETKLAEAQTEELIKAQGDDSSLTQGVLGSTEAAEDPYLRED
;
A
#
# COMPACT_ATOMS: atom_id res chain seq x y z
N MET A 1 -26.77 -21.49 35.36
CA MET A 1 -25.72 -22.51 35.53
C MET A 1 -25.42 -23.14 34.17
N ALA A 2 -24.15 -23.41 33.92
CA ALA A 2 -23.47 -23.77 32.67
C ALA A 2 -24.20 -24.66 31.65
N ALA A 3 -24.10 -24.29 30.36
CA ALA A 3 -23.47 -25.08 29.29
C ALA A 3 -23.78 -24.46 27.92
N GLY A 4 -22.75 -24.16 27.12
CA GLY A 4 -22.97 -23.72 25.73
C GLY A 4 -21.81 -23.02 25.02
N SER A 5 -20.63 -22.90 25.62
CA SER A 5 -19.46 -22.34 24.94
C SER A 5 -18.68 -23.42 24.19
N ARG A 6 -19.19 -23.85 23.05
CA ARG A 6 -18.47 -24.66 22.06
C ARG A 6 -19.05 -24.36 20.68
N TRP A 7 -18.49 -23.39 19.97
CA TRP A 7 -18.47 -23.30 18.49
C TRP A 7 -17.76 -22.00 18.09
N LEU A 8 -16.45 -21.96 18.31
CA LEU A 8 -15.57 -20.89 17.79
C LEU A 8 -14.12 -21.42 17.71
N ARG A 9 -13.97 -22.66 17.26
CA ARG A 9 -12.68 -23.32 17.14
C ARG A 9 -12.71 -24.25 15.94
N GLY A 10 -12.51 -23.70 14.74
CA GLY A 10 -12.49 -24.52 13.52
C GLY A 10 -12.49 -23.73 12.23
N CYS A 11 -11.56 -22.79 12.04
CA CYS A 11 -11.25 -22.29 10.68
C CYS A 11 -9.82 -21.73 10.49
N CYS A 12 -8.87 -22.01 11.40
CA CYS A 12 -7.49 -21.49 11.31
C CYS A 12 -6.41 -22.58 11.13
N SER A 13 -6.72 -23.71 10.51
CA SER A 13 -5.78 -24.82 10.37
C SER A 13 -5.58 -25.27 8.92
N LEU A 14 -5.20 -24.36 8.02
CA LEU A 14 -4.73 -24.73 6.67
C LEU A 14 -3.61 -23.84 6.09
N LEU A 15 -2.80 -23.17 6.91
CA LEU A 15 -1.62 -22.41 6.42
C LEU A 15 -0.42 -22.51 7.36
N ARG A 16 0.00 -23.74 7.69
CA ARG A 16 1.27 -23.94 8.43
C ARG A 16 1.93 -25.25 8.00
N GLN A 17 2.90 -25.12 7.08
CA GLN A 17 4.00 -26.03 6.69
C GLN A 17 4.36 -25.59 5.24
N SER A 18 5.55 -25.12 4.86
CA SER A 18 6.89 -25.53 5.27
C SER A 18 7.94 -24.48 4.87
N PHE A 19 8.84 -24.13 5.79
CA PHE A 19 10.18 -23.61 5.49
C PHE A 19 11.17 -24.39 6.35
N PRO A 20 12.24 -24.96 5.79
CA PRO A 20 13.43 -25.25 6.55
C PRO A 20 14.47 -24.14 6.32
N ALA A 21 14.88 -23.52 7.42
CA ALA A 21 16.12 -22.76 7.52
C ALA A 21 17.20 -23.63 8.19
N LEU A 22 18.46 -23.20 7.99
CA LEU A 22 19.75 -23.70 8.48
C LEU A 22 20.46 -24.64 7.49
N ALA A 23 21.75 -24.52 7.21
CA ALA A 23 22.79 -23.52 7.52
C ALA A 23 24.03 -23.94 6.70
N GLY A 24 24.85 -22.96 6.29
CA GLY A 24 26.30 -23.06 6.07
C GLY A 24 26.89 -24.20 5.22
N VAL A 25 27.61 -23.85 4.15
CA VAL A 25 28.95 -24.40 3.85
C VAL A 25 29.58 -23.61 2.70
N ARG A 26 30.62 -22.85 3.06
CA ARG A 26 31.91 -22.73 2.37
C ARG A 26 31.91 -22.56 0.85
N SER A 27 32.10 -21.31 0.42
CA SER A 27 32.68 -20.96 -0.88
C SER A 27 33.89 -21.84 -1.20
N ARG A 28 33.80 -22.62 -2.27
CA ARG A 28 34.93 -23.27 -2.93
C ARG A 28 34.94 -22.81 -4.39
N CYS A 29 35.86 -21.90 -4.69
CA CYS A 29 36.36 -21.66 -6.04
C CYS A 29 36.80 -23.00 -6.65
N MET A 30 36.21 -23.34 -7.79
CA MET A 30 36.82 -24.31 -8.71
C MET A 30 37.51 -23.53 -9.83
N SER A 31 38.82 -23.72 -9.87
CA SER A 31 39.77 -23.10 -10.77
C SER A 31 39.48 -23.46 -12.22
N GLY A 32 39.37 -22.44 -13.06
CA GLY A 32 39.46 -22.57 -14.50
C GLY A 32 40.84 -23.08 -14.91
N ARG A 33 40.84 -24.23 -15.56
CA ARG A 33 41.97 -24.91 -16.19
C ARG A 33 42.34 -24.19 -17.49
N TRP A 34 43.35 -23.32 -17.48
CA TRP A 34 44.01 -22.83 -18.70
C TRP A 34 45.51 -23.11 -18.59
N GLN A 35 45.93 -24.15 -19.31
CA GLN A 35 47.35 -24.43 -19.56
C GLN A 35 47.89 -23.39 -20.55
N ARG A 36 49.00 -22.74 -20.21
CA ARG A 36 49.90 -22.14 -21.21
C ARG A 36 51.28 -22.74 -21.02
N MET A 37 51.72 -23.42 -22.07
CA MET A 37 53.08 -23.91 -22.27
C MET A 37 54.09 -22.80 -22.01
N ALA A 38 55.09 -23.11 -21.19
CA ALA A 38 56.31 -22.34 -21.09
C ALA A 38 57.16 -22.61 -22.35
N GLY A 39 57.20 -21.63 -23.25
CA GLY A 39 58.23 -21.54 -24.28
C GLY A 39 59.40 -20.75 -23.74
N VAL A 40 60.52 -21.43 -23.52
CA VAL A 40 61.82 -20.83 -23.21
C VAL A 40 62.29 -20.07 -24.44
N GLY A 41 62.42 -18.76 -24.32
CA GLY A 41 63.02 -17.88 -25.33
C GLY A 41 63.94 -16.89 -24.63
N PHE A 42 65.25 -17.06 -24.83
CA PHE A 42 66.28 -16.11 -24.44
C PHE A 42 66.12 -14.85 -25.30
N GLY A 43 65.76 -13.72 -24.68
CA GLY A 43 65.69 -12.43 -25.34
C GLY A 43 65.73 -11.33 -24.30
N VAL A 44 66.79 -10.52 -24.34
CA VAL A 44 66.97 -9.33 -23.52
C VAL A 44 65.94 -8.29 -23.97
N ALA A 45 64.73 -8.39 -23.44
CA ALA A 45 63.81 -7.26 -23.38
C ALA A 45 63.98 -6.65 -22.00
N LEU A 46 64.45 -5.41 -21.93
CA LEU A 46 64.36 -4.60 -20.72
C LEU A 46 62.86 -4.52 -20.36
N CYS A 47 62.41 -5.40 -19.47
CA CYS A 47 61.10 -5.31 -18.88
C CYS A 47 61.08 -4.02 -18.06
N ALA A 48 60.53 -2.95 -18.64
CA ALA A 48 59.91 -1.90 -17.85
C ALA A 48 58.75 -2.57 -17.11
N VAL A 49 59.06 -3.19 -15.97
CA VAL A 49 58.06 -3.59 -14.99
C VAL A 49 57.36 -2.29 -14.62
N PRO A 50 56.05 -2.12 -14.84
CA PRO A 50 55.36 -0.99 -14.27
C PRO A 50 55.59 -1.11 -12.77
N VAL A 51 56.35 -0.17 -12.22
CA VAL A 51 56.51 -0.03 -10.78
C VAL A 51 55.09 0.18 -10.29
N ALA A 52 54.49 -0.89 -9.77
CA ALA A 52 53.32 -0.80 -8.96
C ALA A 52 53.79 -0.05 -7.72
N GLU A 53 53.67 1.27 -7.75
CA GLU A 53 53.70 2.14 -6.59
C GLU A 53 52.48 1.79 -5.74
N LYS A 54 52.56 0.61 -5.14
CA LYS A 54 51.53 -0.03 -4.34
C LYS A 54 51.67 0.44 -2.90
N GLN A 55 51.84 1.75 -2.72
CA GLN A 55 51.75 2.46 -1.45
C GLN A 55 51.29 3.92 -1.68
N ASN A 56 50.33 4.13 -2.58
CA ASN A 56 49.51 5.33 -2.48
C ASN A 56 48.48 5.10 -1.35
N PRO A 57 48.28 6.03 -0.40
CA PRO A 57 47.28 5.91 0.66
C PRO A 57 45.87 6.13 0.10
N THR A 58 45.49 5.38 -0.93
CA THR A 58 44.16 5.43 -1.57
C THR A 58 43.06 4.96 -0.61
N SER A 59 43.42 4.32 0.51
CA SER A 59 42.52 3.97 1.61
C SER A 59 42.11 5.16 2.49
N LEU A 60 42.77 6.32 2.38
CA LEU A 60 42.52 7.52 3.19
C LEU A 60 42.33 8.80 2.36
N SER A 61 42.18 8.69 1.04
CA SER A 61 41.82 9.85 0.21
C SER A 61 40.41 10.33 0.57
N ASN A 62 40.23 11.66 0.64
CA ASN A 62 38.91 12.27 0.83
C ASN A 62 37.89 11.75 -0.19
N ASP A 63 38.30 11.48 -1.44
CA ASP A 63 37.42 10.93 -2.48
C ASP A 63 36.91 9.52 -2.14
N ALA A 64 37.78 8.66 -1.59
CA ALA A 64 37.40 7.31 -1.16
C ALA A 64 36.44 7.34 0.03
N LEU A 65 36.67 8.26 0.98
CA LEU A 65 35.75 8.49 2.11
C LEU A 65 34.39 9.02 1.64
N ILE A 66 34.37 9.96 0.69
CA ILE A 66 33.15 10.51 0.09
C ILE A 66 32.36 9.40 -0.62
N ARG A 67 32.99 8.61 -1.49
CA ARG A 67 32.34 7.48 -2.17
C ARG A 67 31.74 6.48 -1.19
N ARG A 68 32.45 6.18 -0.09
CA ARG A 68 31.94 5.28 0.97
C ARG A 68 30.74 5.88 1.69
N ALA A 69 30.80 7.17 2.08
CA ALA A 69 29.69 7.85 2.71
C ALA A 69 28.45 7.86 1.80
N VAL A 70 28.65 8.14 0.51
CA VAL A 70 27.59 8.13 -0.49
C VAL A 70 26.99 6.75 -0.71
N SER A 71 27.81 5.69 -0.74
CA SER A 71 27.31 4.31 -0.79
C SER A 71 26.42 4.00 0.41
N LEU A 72 26.86 4.35 1.62
CA LEU A 72 26.06 4.15 2.85
C LEU A 72 24.75 4.94 2.82
N VAL A 73 24.78 6.21 2.36
CA VAL A 73 23.58 7.03 2.21
C VAL A 73 22.63 6.43 1.17
N THR A 74 23.16 5.93 0.05
CA THR A 74 22.36 5.29 -1.01
C THR A 74 21.71 4.00 -0.50
N ASP A 75 22.45 3.13 0.19
CA ASP A 75 21.91 1.88 0.75
C ASP A 75 20.86 2.15 1.83
N SER A 76 21.12 3.12 2.72
CA SER A 76 20.21 3.50 3.79
C SER A 76 18.92 4.15 3.25
N THR A 77 19.02 5.04 2.27
CA THR A 77 17.85 5.69 1.67
C THR A 77 17.05 4.71 0.82
N SER A 78 17.70 3.79 0.10
CA SER A 78 17.04 2.68 -0.59
C SER A 78 16.23 1.81 0.39
N THR A 79 16.82 1.45 1.53
CA THR A 79 16.11 0.67 2.58
C THR A 79 14.92 1.43 3.14
N LEU A 80 15.11 2.70 3.51
CA LEU A 80 14.02 3.56 4.00
C LEU A 80 12.90 3.70 2.97
N LEU A 81 13.24 3.89 1.70
CA LEU A 81 12.29 4.00 0.61
C LEU A 81 11.48 2.70 0.44
N SER A 82 12.12 1.53 0.46
CA SER A 82 11.40 0.25 0.42
C SER A 82 10.44 0.10 1.60
N GLN A 83 10.88 0.46 2.82
CA GLN A 83 10.06 0.31 4.02
C GLN A 83 8.84 1.23 4.03
N THR A 84 9.05 2.51 3.70
CA THR A 84 7.96 3.48 3.58
C THR A 84 7.01 3.15 2.42
N THR A 85 7.52 2.60 1.32
CA THR A 85 6.70 2.14 0.19
C THR A 85 5.79 0.99 0.62
N TYR A 86 6.34 -0.01 1.32
CA TYR A 86 5.55 -1.13 1.86
C TYR A 86 4.46 -0.63 2.82
N ALA A 87 4.82 0.20 3.79
CA ALA A 87 3.86 0.73 4.77
C ALA A 87 2.75 1.55 4.09
N LEU A 88 3.10 2.38 3.10
CA LEU A 88 2.11 3.16 2.34
C LEU A 88 1.17 2.26 1.53
N ILE A 89 1.69 1.24 0.84
CA ILE A 89 0.88 0.29 0.07
C ILE A 89 -0.09 -0.46 0.99
N GLU A 90 0.38 -0.91 2.15
CA GLU A 90 -0.45 -1.56 3.15
C GLU A 90 -1.58 -0.64 3.64
N ALA A 91 -1.24 0.58 4.04
CA ALA A 91 -2.23 1.56 4.50
C ALA A 91 -3.25 1.96 3.41
N LEU A 92 -2.81 2.16 2.17
CA LEU A 92 -3.72 2.40 1.04
C LEU A 92 -4.63 1.19 0.78
N THR A 93 -4.12 -0.02 0.95
CA THR A 93 -4.91 -1.25 0.79
C THR A 93 -5.96 -1.38 1.88
N GLU A 94 -5.61 -1.09 3.14
CA GLU A 94 -6.57 -1.08 4.25
C GLU A 94 -7.63 0.00 4.08
N TYR A 95 -7.23 1.21 3.67
CA TYR A 95 -8.16 2.28 3.33
C TYR A 95 -9.12 1.86 2.21
N THR A 96 -8.60 1.30 1.13
CA THR A 96 -9.40 0.81 0.00
C THR A 96 -10.43 -0.23 0.45
N LYS A 97 -10.04 -1.17 1.34
CA LYS A 97 -10.97 -2.15 1.93
C LYS A 97 -12.07 -1.47 2.75
N ALA A 98 -11.72 -0.51 3.60
CA ALA A 98 -12.70 0.23 4.40
C ALA A 98 -13.72 0.97 3.52
N VAL A 99 -13.25 1.60 2.43
CA VAL A 99 -14.11 2.26 1.44
C VAL A 99 -15.06 1.28 0.77
N TYR A 100 -14.59 0.10 0.36
CA TYR A 100 -15.44 -0.94 -0.22
C TYR A 100 -16.48 -1.48 0.76
N THR A 101 -16.12 -1.65 2.03
CA THR A 101 -17.06 -2.03 3.09
C THR A 101 -18.15 -0.98 3.23
N LEU A 102 -17.77 0.31 3.32
CA LEU A 102 -18.74 1.40 3.43
C LEU A 102 -19.66 1.47 2.20
N ALA A 103 -19.12 1.33 0.98
CA ALA A 103 -19.91 1.32 -0.24
C ALA A 103 -20.91 0.14 -0.26
N SER A 104 -20.51 -1.02 0.25
CA SER A 104 -21.38 -2.20 0.34
C SER A 104 -22.49 -2.02 1.37
N LEU A 105 -22.21 -1.35 2.49
CA LEU A 105 -23.21 -1.01 3.51
C LEU A 105 -24.24 -0.02 2.95
N TYR A 106 -23.81 1.01 2.20
CA TYR A 106 -24.75 1.92 1.51
C TYR A 106 -25.70 1.19 0.57
N LYS A 107 -25.16 0.27 -0.25
CA LYS A 107 -26.00 -0.52 -1.17
C LYS A 107 -26.98 -1.43 -0.43
N GLN A 108 -26.56 -2.02 0.68
CA GLN A 108 -27.45 -2.86 1.50
C GLN A 108 -28.55 -2.02 2.14
N TYR A 109 -28.20 -0.90 2.77
CA TYR A 109 -29.16 0.05 3.33
C TYR A 109 -30.19 0.48 2.28
N ALA A 110 -29.73 0.93 1.10
CA ALA A 110 -30.59 1.36 0.00
C ALA A 110 -31.50 0.24 -0.56
N ASN A 111 -31.19 -1.04 -0.32
CA ASN A 111 -32.03 -2.16 -0.75
C ASN A 111 -33.06 -2.58 0.30
N LEU A 112 -32.83 -2.19 1.55
CA LEU A 112 -33.63 -2.50 2.72
C LEU A 112 -34.56 -1.35 3.12
N LEU A 113 -34.36 -0.16 2.56
CA LEU A 113 -35.32 0.94 2.63
C LEU A 113 -36.74 0.45 2.30
N GLY A 114 -37.69 0.79 3.19
CA GLY A 114 -39.09 0.39 3.11
C GLY A 114 -39.41 -1.08 3.45
N LYS A 115 -38.41 -1.92 3.80
CA LYS A 115 -38.59 -3.37 4.05
C LYS A 115 -38.28 -3.81 5.48
N MET A 116 -37.80 -2.90 6.31
CA MET A 116 -37.39 -3.14 7.69
C MET A 116 -38.15 -2.20 8.63
N ASP A 117 -38.23 -2.57 9.91
CA ASP A 117 -38.75 -1.66 10.93
C ASP A 117 -37.74 -0.55 11.28
N SER A 118 -38.19 0.46 12.03
CA SER A 118 -37.36 1.62 12.35
C SER A 118 -36.15 1.28 13.24
N GLU A 119 -36.22 0.23 14.06
CA GLU A 119 -35.12 -0.18 14.96
C GLU A 119 -34.01 -0.85 14.15
N GLU A 120 -34.39 -1.74 13.23
CA GLU A 120 -33.48 -2.41 12.32
C GLU A 120 -32.75 -1.43 11.39
N VAL A 121 -33.46 -0.43 10.86
CA VAL A 121 -32.88 0.63 10.03
C VAL A 121 -31.86 1.46 10.82
N ASP A 122 -32.18 1.85 12.05
CA ASP A 122 -31.25 2.59 12.93
C ASP A 122 -30.00 1.75 13.24
N ALA A 123 -30.17 0.46 13.54
CA ALA A 123 -29.04 -0.44 13.81
C ALA A 123 -28.07 -0.53 12.61
N ILE A 124 -28.57 -0.65 11.37
CA ILE A 124 -27.74 -0.62 10.17
C ILE A 124 -27.08 0.75 9.99
N TRP A 125 -27.81 1.83 10.24
CA TRP A 125 -27.28 3.18 10.13
C TRP A 125 -26.12 3.44 11.11
N GLN A 126 -26.19 2.92 12.34
CA GLN A 126 -25.08 2.98 13.30
C GLN A 126 -23.83 2.25 12.77
N VAL A 127 -24.00 1.12 12.10
CA VAL A 127 -22.88 0.41 11.45
C VAL A 127 -22.27 1.25 10.31
N VAL A 128 -23.10 1.94 9.52
CA VAL A 128 -22.63 2.88 8.48
C VAL A 128 -21.82 4.03 9.08
N ILE A 129 -22.28 4.61 10.20
CA ILE A 129 -21.54 5.66 10.91
C ILE A 129 -20.19 5.14 11.40
N GLY A 130 -20.16 3.96 12.01
CA GLY A 130 -18.91 3.32 12.45
C GLY A 130 -17.94 3.10 11.28
N ALA A 131 -18.44 2.59 10.15
CA ALA A 131 -17.63 2.39 8.94
C ALA A 131 -17.10 3.71 8.35
N ARG A 132 -17.86 4.82 8.42
CA ARG A 132 -17.37 6.16 8.03
C ARG A 132 -16.20 6.61 8.89
N VAL A 133 -16.29 6.45 10.22
CA VAL A 133 -15.19 6.78 11.13
C VAL A 133 -13.94 5.94 10.81
N ASP A 134 -14.14 4.66 10.50
CA ASP A 134 -13.05 3.75 10.14
C ASP A 134 -12.36 4.19 8.83
N VAL A 135 -13.15 4.57 7.80
CA VAL A 135 -12.64 5.15 6.54
C VAL A 135 -11.82 6.41 6.79
N THR A 136 -12.32 7.35 7.61
CA THR A 136 -11.59 8.60 7.93
C THR A 136 -10.30 8.31 8.71
N THR A 137 -10.32 7.35 9.63
CA THR A 137 -9.14 6.96 10.41
C THR A 137 -8.06 6.36 9.51
N LYS A 138 -8.44 5.43 8.61
CA LYS A 138 -7.53 4.85 7.62
C LYS A 138 -7.04 5.88 6.61
N GLN A 139 -7.88 6.86 6.27
CA GLN A 139 -7.49 7.97 5.41
C GLN A 139 -6.35 8.79 6.01
N GLN A 140 -6.51 9.19 7.27
CA GLN A 140 -5.50 9.96 7.98
C GLN A 140 -4.17 9.19 8.09
N GLU A 141 -4.24 7.89 8.35
CA GLU A 141 -3.03 7.06 8.45
C GLU A 141 -2.31 6.89 7.10
N TYR A 142 -3.03 6.66 5.98
CA TYR A 142 -2.36 6.60 4.68
C TYR A 142 -1.73 7.95 4.32
N LEU A 143 -2.39 9.09 4.60
CA LEU A 143 -1.85 10.42 4.30
C LEU A 143 -0.56 10.70 5.09
N ARG A 144 -0.52 10.26 6.35
CA ARG A 144 0.67 10.34 7.20
C ARG A 144 1.83 9.54 6.61
N LEU A 145 1.56 8.29 6.21
CA LEU A 145 2.57 7.42 5.58
C LEU A 145 2.98 7.90 4.20
N GLU A 146 2.08 8.53 3.45
CA GLU A 146 2.37 9.15 2.15
C GLU A 146 3.37 10.28 2.31
N SER A 147 3.20 11.13 3.32
CA SER A 147 4.15 12.18 3.66
C SER A 147 5.55 11.61 3.95
N SER A 148 5.62 10.56 4.78
CA SER A 148 6.86 9.85 5.09
C SER A 148 7.54 9.25 3.84
N TRP A 149 6.75 8.61 2.98
CA TRP A 149 7.21 8.05 1.71
C TRP A 149 7.75 9.13 0.77
N MET A 150 7.06 10.26 0.63
CA MET A 150 7.55 11.39 -0.18
C MET A 150 8.88 11.94 0.34
N THR A 151 9.09 11.98 1.66
CA THR A 151 10.39 12.35 2.23
C THR A 151 11.48 11.33 1.89
N ALA A 152 11.21 10.03 2.06
CA ALA A 152 12.15 8.96 1.70
C ALA A 152 12.51 8.98 0.21
N LEU A 153 11.53 9.29 -0.64
CA LEU A 153 11.70 9.43 -2.09
C LEU A 153 12.67 10.55 -2.43
N ARG A 154 12.47 11.74 -1.86
CA ARG A 154 13.36 12.91 -2.06
C ARG A 154 14.77 12.65 -1.53
N LEU A 155 14.89 12.00 -0.37
CA LEU A 155 16.19 11.60 0.18
C LEU A 155 16.92 10.64 -0.77
N SER A 156 16.20 9.69 -1.36
CA SER A 156 16.75 8.75 -2.33
C SER A 156 17.15 9.42 -3.64
N GLU A 157 16.37 10.40 -4.12
CA GLU A 157 16.71 11.21 -5.30
C GLU A 157 18.00 12.00 -5.07
N MET A 158 18.15 12.63 -3.89
CA MET A 158 19.39 13.32 -3.51
C MET A 158 20.58 12.35 -3.35
N ALA A 159 20.36 11.16 -2.78
CA ALA A 159 21.40 10.15 -2.65
C ALA A 159 21.89 9.65 -4.02
N ALA A 160 20.96 9.41 -4.96
CA ALA A 160 21.29 9.03 -6.33
C ALA A 160 22.09 10.13 -7.05
N GLU A 161 21.76 11.40 -6.82
CA GLU A 161 22.51 12.52 -7.37
C GLU A 161 23.92 12.64 -6.77
N ALA A 162 24.05 12.49 -5.44
CA ALA A 162 25.36 12.45 -4.78
C ALA A 162 26.23 11.27 -5.26
N ALA A 163 25.61 10.11 -5.51
CA ALA A 163 26.27 8.95 -6.12
C ALA A 163 26.82 9.27 -7.51
N TYR A 164 26.04 9.99 -8.33
CA TYR A 164 26.50 10.43 -9.64
C TYR A 164 27.69 11.41 -9.52
N GLN A 165 27.56 12.43 -8.68
CA GLN A 165 28.58 13.47 -8.51
C GLN A 165 29.91 12.95 -7.93
N SER A 166 29.87 11.87 -7.15
CA SER A 166 31.07 11.20 -6.61
C SER A 166 31.64 10.12 -7.54
N GLY A 167 31.11 9.99 -8.76
CA GLY A 167 31.57 9.00 -9.74
C GLY A 167 31.20 7.55 -9.39
N ALA A 168 30.15 7.35 -8.60
CA ALA A 168 29.53 6.06 -8.29
C ALA A 168 28.31 5.82 -9.21
N ASP A 169 28.52 5.85 -10.53
CA ASP A 169 27.46 5.82 -11.54
C ASP A 169 26.52 4.62 -11.43
N GLN A 170 27.07 3.44 -11.11
CA GLN A 170 26.27 2.23 -10.93
C GLN A 170 25.28 2.36 -9.77
N ALA A 171 25.73 2.88 -8.63
CA ALA A 171 24.85 3.11 -7.48
C ALA A 171 23.76 4.16 -7.80
N SER A 172 24.13 5.20 -8.55
CA SER A 172 23.18 6.22 -9.02
C SER A 172 22.08 5.63 -9.92
N VAL A 173 22.47 4.85 -10.93
CA VAL A 173 21.52 4.19 -11.84
C VAL A 173 20.61 3.23 -11.08
N THR A 174 21.17 2.38 -10.21
CA THR A 174 20.38 1.46 -9.38
C THR A 174 19.37 2.20 -8.50
N ALA A 175 19.79 3.27 -7.82
CA ALA A 175 18.90 4.08 -6.99
C ALA A 175 17.77 4.73 -7.81
N ARG A 176 18.09 5.30 -8.99
CA ARG A 176 17.07 5.87 -9.90
C ARG A 176 16.08 4.83 -10.40
N SER A 177 16.55 3.65 -10.79
CA SER A 177 15.67 2.55 -11.19
C SER A 177 14.73 2.12 -10.05
N HIS A 178 15.25 2.01 -8.82
CA HIS A 178 14.44 1.70 -7.65
C HIS A 178 13.38 2.77 -7.38
N ILE A 179 13.74 4.07 -7.47
CA ILE A 179 12.81 5.20 -7.34
C ILE A 179 11.66 5.11 -8.35
N GLN A 180 11.94 4.78 -9.61
CA GLN A 180 10.90 4.66 -10.64
C GLN A 180 9.95 3.49 -10.36
N LEU A 181 10.50 2.34 -9.95
CA LEU A 181 9.70 1.16 -9.61
C LEU A 181 8.75 1.43 -8.44
N VAL A 182 9.23 2.04 -7.35
CA VAL A 182 8.35 2.31 -6.21
C VAL A 182 7.29 3.37 -6.53
N LYS A 183 7.62 4.37 -7.39
CA LYS A 183 6.65 5.35 -7.89
C LYS A 183 5.52 4.64 -8.66
N SER A 184 5.85 3.72 -9.56
CA SER A 184 4.83 2.99 -10.33
C SER A 184 3.97 2.11 -9.43
N GLN A 185 4.56 1.38 -8.49
CA GLN A 185 3.81 0.53 -7.55
C GLN A 185 2.82 1.33 -6.70
N VAL A 186 3.25 2.46 -6.12
CA VAL A 186 2.36 3.32 -5.32
C VAL A 186 1.24 3.89 -6.19
N GLN A 187 1.54 4.25 -7.44
CA GLN A 187 0.55 4.79 -8.36
C GLN A 187 -0.54 3.77 -8.73
N GLU A 188 -0.16 2.51 -8.98
CA GLU A 188 -1.12 1.43 -9.26
C GLU A 188 -2.10 1.23 -8.10
N VAL A 189 -1.59 1.20 -6.85
CA VAL A 189 -2.43 1.01 -5.66
C VAL A 189 -3.34 2.23 -5.42
N ARG A 190 -2.86 3.46 -5.69
CA ARG A 190 -3.71 4.67 -5.64
C ARG A 190 -4.86 4.62 -6.62
N GLN A 191 -4.65 4.13 -7.84
CA GLN A 191 -5.72 3.99 -8.82
C GLN A 191 -6.81 3.04 -8.34
N LEU A 192 -6.44 1.97 -7.62
CA LEU A 192 -7.40 1.05 -7.01
C LEU A 192 -8.22 1.73 -5.90
N SER A 193 -7.58 2.57 -5.07
CA SER A 193 -8.26 3.38 -4.06
C SER A 193 -9.26 4.34 -4.68
N GLN A 194 -8.84 5.11 -5.69
CA GLN A 194 -9.71 6.07 -6.41
C GLN A 194 -10.93 5.38 -7.03
N LYS A 195 -10.73 4.18 -7.61
CA LYS A 195 -11.84 3.38 -8.12
C LYS A 195 -12.83 2.95 -7.03
N ALA A 196 -12.35 2.66 -5.82
CA ALA A 196 -13.21 2.35 -4.69
C ALA A 196 -13.99 3.59 -4.23
N GLU A 197 -13.35 4.77 -4.19
CA GLU A 197 -13.99 6.04 -3.87
C GLU A 197 -15.09 6.40 -4.88
N THR A 198 -14.86 6.17 -6.17
CA THR A 198 -15.91 6.35 -7.20
C THR A 198 -17.12 5.46 -6.92
N LYS A 199 -16.91 4.19 -6.59
CA LYS A 199 -18.01 3.26 -6.26
C LYS A 199 -18.74 3.64 -4.97
N LEU A 200 -18.03 4.21 -3.99
CA LEU A 200 -18.65 4.74 -2.79
C LEU A 200 -19.55 5.94 -3.13
N ALA A 201 -19.08 6.87 -3.96
CA ALA A 201 -19.87 8.00 -4.42
C ALA A 201 -21.14 7.55 -5.17
N GLU A 202 -21.02 6.57 -6.08
CA GLU A 202 -22.16 5.96 -6.77
C GLU A 202 -23.17 5.38 -5.76
N ALA A 203 -22.71 4.59 -4.79
CA ALA A 203 -23.57 3.98 -3.77
C ALA A 203 -24.29 5.03 -2.91
N GLN A 204 -23.63 6.13 -2.58
CA GLN A 204 -24.23 7.25 -1.84
C GLN A 204 -25.31 7.95 -2.68
N THR A 205 -25.07 8.14 -3.99
CA THR A 205 -26.09 8.75 -4.87
C THR A 205 -27.31 7.85 -5.06
N GLU A 206 -27.12 6.53 -5.17
CA GLU A 206 -28.22 5.56 -5.28
C GLU A 206 -29.10 5.53 -4.03
N GLU A 207 -28.48 5.65 -2.85
CA GLU A 207 -29.19 5.71 -1.56
C GLU A 207 -30.06 6.96 -1.46
N LEU A 208 -29.50 8.14 -1.76
CA LEU A 208 -30.23 9.41 -1.71
C LEU A 208 -31.44 9.43 -2.64
N ILE A 209 -31.31 8.89 -3.87
CA ILE A 209 -32.42 8.84 -4.84
C ILE A 209 -33.54 7.94 -4.33
N LYS A 210 -33.23 6.78 -3.74
CA LYS A 210 -34.23 5.87 -3.20
C LYS A 210 -34.91 6.41 -1.94
N ALA A 211 -34.14 7.01 -1.03
CA ALA A 211 -34.69 7.64 0.16
C ALA A 211 -35.71 8.74 -0.19
N GLN A 212 -35.41 9.56 -1.22
CA GLN A 212 -36.35 10.57 -1.73
C GLN A 212 -37.60 9.96 -2.40
N GLY A 213 -37.45 8.84 -3.11
CA GLY A 213 -38.55 8.12 -3.74
C GLY A 213 -39.53 7.51 -2.74
N ASP A 214 -39.02 6.93 -1.66
CA ASP A 214 -39.84 6.34 -0.59
C ASP A 214 -40.62 7.41 0.19
N ASP A 215 -40.00 8.55 0.53
CA ASP A 215 -40.69 9.70 1.14
C ASP A 215 -41.78 10.30 0.23
N SER A 216 -41.55 10.30 -1.09
CA SER A 216 -42.53 10.76 -2.08
C SER A 216 -43.71 9.78 -2.22
N SER A 217 -43.48 8.48 -2.04
CA SER A 217 -44.54 7.46 -2.05
C SER A 217 -45.43 7.51 -0.80
N LEU A 218 -44.84 7.86 0.36
CA LEU A 218 -45.57 8.09 1.61
C LEU A 218 -46.45 9.35 1.53
N THR A 219 -46.03 10.38 0.80
CA THR A 219 -46.85 11.59 0.57
C THR A 219 -47.94 11.38 -0.48
N GLN A 220 -47.74 10.52 -1.48
CA GLN A 220 -48.79 10.14 -2.44
C GLN A 220 -49.86 9.21 -1.81
N GLY A 221 -49.50 8.41 -0.80
CA GLY A 221 -50.44 7.60 -0.01
C GLY A 221 -51.37 8.41 0.90
N VAL A 222 -51.00 9.65 1.24
CA VAL A 222 -51.82 10.60 2.02
C VAL A 222 -52.72 11.48 1.13
N LEU A 223 -52.50 11.49 -0.19
CA LEU A 223 -53.38 12.18 -1.16
C LEU A 223 -54.27 11.23 -1.97
N GLY A 224 -54.27 9.92 -1.64
CA GLY A 224 -55.07 8.88 -2.31
C GLY A 224 -56.15 8.22 -1.44
N SER A 225 -56.34 8.65 -0.19
CA SER A 225 -57.41 8.13 0.67
C SER A 225 -57.87 9.17 1.69
N THR A 226 -58.71 10.09 1.22
CA THR A 226 -59.62 10.85 2.08
C THR A 226 -61.02 10.92 1.45
N GLU A 227 -61.56 9.77 1.01
CA GLU A 227 -63.00 9.49 1.18
C GLU A 227 -63.24 9.09 2.65
N ALA A 228 -62.96 10.03 3.56
CA ALA A 228 -63.30 9.94 4.97
C ALA A 228 -63.12 11.32 5.63
N ALA A 229 -63.55 12.39 4.95
CA ALA A 229 -64.01 13.56 5.68
C ALA A 229 -65.44 13.22 6.11
N GLU A 230 -65.57 12.63 7.31
CA GLU A 230 -66.84 12.63 8.02
C GLU A 230 -67.29 14.09 8.13
N ASP A 231 -68.27 14.45 7.29
CA ASP A 231 -69.00 15.70 7.38
C ASP A 231 -69.72 15.72 8.73
N PRO A 232 -69.38 16.63 9.67
CA PRO A 232 -69.98 16.65 11.00
C PRO A 232 -71.46 17.11 10.98
N TYR A 233 -72.01 17.47 9.82
CA TYR A 233 -73.34 18.08 9.71
C TYR A 233 -74.44 17.16 9.14
N LEU A 234 -74.18 15.87 8.93
CA LEU A 234 -75.18 14.92 8.39
C LEU A 234 -75.66 13.89 9.42
N ARG A 235 -76.08 14.33 10.60
CA ARG A 235 -76.92 13.53 11.50
C ARG A 235 -78.04 14.36 12.12
N GLU A 236 -79.06 14.67 11.33
CA GLU A 236 -80.40 14.97 11.84
C GLU A 236 -81.43 14.32 10.90
N ASP A 237 -82.05 13.25 11.38
CA ASP A 237 -83.49 12.89 11.28
C ASP A 237 -83.74 11.52 11.95
#